data_AF-A0A7K9Y1M6-F1
#
_entry.id   AF-A0A7K9Y1M6-F1
#
_cell.length_a   1.000
_cell.length_b   1.000
_cell.length_c   1.000
_cell.angle_alpha   90.00
_cell.angle_beta   90.00
_cell.angle_gamma   90.00
#
_symmetry.space_group_name_H-M   'P 1'
#
loop_
_entity.id
_entity.type
_entity.pdbx_description
1 polymer ?
#
loop_
_entity_poly.entity_id
_entity_poly.type
_entity_poly.pdbx_seq_one_letter_code
_entity_poly.pdbx_strand_id
1 'polypeptide(L)'
;MEPWNATLSPTLSPLPRGTLRWDGRLLVACAAVGLPANAFTLWLTGWRLRGRGLAAFIFTLAASDFLFLANSGLQIWSVAHGHLWALGTPLCRLHQFLYGLGYYSGLFLLATISLDRCLLVAAPLWYRCRRPTRLP
;
A
#
# COMPACT_ATOMS: atom_id res chain seq x y z
N MET A 1 -37.33 -8.12 31.94
CA MET A 1 -36.62 -8.97 30.94
C MET A 1 -35.63 -8.08 30.25
N GLU A 2 -34.38 -8.51 30.26
CA GLU A 2 -33.14 -7.71 30.21
C GLU A 2 -32.96 -6.73 29.00
N PRO A 3 -32.21 -5.64 29.20
CA PRO A 3 -31.80 -4.67 28.19
C PRO A 3 -30.41 -5.01 27.64
N TRP A 4 -30.31 -5.49 26.39
CA TRP A 4 -29.03 -5.92 25.81
C TRP A 4 -28.69 -5.32 24.44
N ASN A 5 -29.24 -4.15 24.10
CA ASN A 5 -28.83 -3.49 22.86
C ASN A 5 -28.52 -2.01 23.01
N ALA A 6 -27.94 -1.67 24.15
CA ALA A 6 -26.87 -0.69 24.13
C ALA A 6 -25.62 -1.33 23.48
N THR A 7 -24.81 -0.50 22.83
CA THR A 7 -23.34 -0.60 22.69
C THR A 7 -22.63 -0.95 21.36
N LEU A 8 -23.28 -1.06 20.19
CA LEU A 8 -22.51 -1.20 18.92
C LEU A 8 -23.13 -0.46 17.71
N SER A 9 -23.24 0.86 17.82
CA SER A 9 -23.08 1.70 16.64
C SER A 9 -21.99 2.68 17.03
N PRO A 10 -20.78 2.60 16.45
CA PRO A 10 -19.70 3.50 16.83
C PRO A 10 -20.24 4.90 16.63
N THR A 11 -20.39 5.63 17.72
CA THR A 11 -20.76 7.04 17.77
C THR A 11 -19.66 7.77 17.00
N LEU A 12 -19.81 7.86 15.68
CA LEU A 12 -18.93 8.62 14.82
C LEU A 12 -19.32 10.07 15.06
N SER A 13 -18.79 10.61 16.16
CA SER A 13 -18.90 12.02 16.52
C SER A 13 -18.59 12.85 15.27
N PRO A 14 -19.45 13.79 14.86
CA PRO A 14 -19.10 14.68 13.77
C PRO A 14 -17.89 15.51 14.23
N LEU A 15 -16.72 15.24 13.64
CA LEU A 15 -15.51 16.03 13.88
C LEU A 15 -15.85 17.52 13.69
N PRO A 16 -15.24 18.43 14.47
CA PRO A 16 -15.46 19.87 14.31
C PRO A 16 -15.25 20.25 12.84
N ARG A 17 -16.19 20.97 12.21
CA ARG A 17 -16.06 21.40 10.79
C ARG A 17 -14.74 22.12 10.48
N GLY A 18 -14.07 22.66 11.50
CA GLY A 18 -12.74 23.26 11.40
C GLY A 18 -11.58 22.27 11.23
N THR A 19 -11.64 21.05 11.80
CA THR A 19 -10.56 20.06 11.72
C THR A 19 -10.52 19.38 10.35
N LEU A 20 -11.70 19.03 9.81
CA LEU A 20 -11.85 18.39 8.49
C LEU A 20 -11.19 19.17 7.35
N ARG A 21 -11.19 20.51 7.46
CA ARG A 21 -10.60 21.41 6.45
C ARG A 21 -9.06 21.41 6.46
N TRP A 22 -8.43 21.16 7.61
CA TRP A 22 -6.98 21.01 7.70
C TRP A 22 -6.55 19.59 7.34
N ASP A 23 -7.32 18.58 7.76
CA ASP A 23 -7.06 17.17 7.44
C ASP A 23 -7.07 16.94 5.93
N GLY A 24 -8.04 17.50 5.21
CA GLY A 24 -8.10 17.43 3.75
C GLY A 24 -6.94 18.15 3.06
N ARG A 25 -6.51 19.31 3.56
CA ARG A 25 -5.36 20.07 3.02
C ARG A 25 -4.05 19.32 3.20
N LEU A 26 -3.85 18.72 4.37
CA LEU A 26 -2.69 17.88 4.67
C LEU A 26 -2.68 16.64 3.79
N LEU A 27 -3.82 15.96 3.62
CA LEU A 27 -3.95 14.82 2.71
C LEU A 27 -3.62 15.18 1.27
N VAL A 28 -4.10 16.33 0.77
CA VAL A 28 -3.80 16.81 -0.58
C VAL A 28 -2.30 17.15 -0.74
N ALA A 29 -1.70 17.80 0.25
CA ALA A 29 -0.27 18.11 0.24
C ALA A 29 0.59 16.84 0.28
N CYS A 30 0.24 15.87 1.14
CA CYS A 30 0.90 14.58 1.22
C CYS A 30 0.74 13.78 -0.08
N ALA A 31 -0.42 13.82 -0.74
CA ALA A 31 -0.60 13.19 -2.05
C ALA A 31 0.23 13.88 -3.14
N ALA A 32 0.27 15.22 -3.16
CA ALA A 32 1.02 15.98 -4.15
C ALA A 32 2.53 15.72 -4.08
N VAL A 33 3.08 15.50 -2.89
CA VAL A 33 4.51 15.17 -2.69
C VAL A 33 4.76 13.67 -2.75
N GLY A 34 3.87 12.87 -2.17
CA GLY A 34 4.01 11.42 -2.04
C GLY A 34 3.79 10.67 -3.36
N LEU A 35 2.88 11.12 -4.23
CA LEU A 35 2.70 10.51 -5.55
C LEU A 35 3.98 10.56 -6.41
N PRO A 36 4.61 11.73 -6.64
CA PRO A 36 5.84 11.77 -7.45
C PRO A 36 7.02 11.09 -6.75
N ALA A 37 7.13 11.21 -5.42
CA ALA A 37 8.20 10.54 -4.67
C ALA A 37 8.09 9.02 -4.76
N ASN A 38 6.91 8.46 -4.52
CA ASN A 38 6.67 7.01 -4.57
C ASN A 38 6.76 6.47 -6.01
N ALA A 39 6.26 7.22 -7.00
CA ALA A 39 6.42 6.86 -8.42
C ALA A 39 7.90 6.84 -8.86
N PHE A 40 8.70 7.80 -8.40
CA PHE A 40 10.13 7.81 -8.68
C PHE A 40 10.85 6.62 -8.03
N THR A 41 10.50 6.27 -6.79
CA THR A 41 11.05 5.07 -6.15
C THR A 41 10.64 3.78 -6.84
N LEU A 42 9.40 3.66 -7.32
CA LEU A 42 8.93 2.53 -8.14
C LEU A 42 9.75 2.40 -9.43
N TRP A 43 9.96 3.51 -10.13
CA TRP A 43 10.77 3.56 -11.35
C TRP A 43 12.20 3.11 -11.09
N LEU A 44 12.84 3.67 -10.05
CA LEU A 44 14.23 3.40 -9.72
C LEU A 44 14.45 1.95 -9.23
N THR A 45 13.54 1.45 -8.39
CA THR A 45 13.61 0.07 -7.88
C THR A 45 13.18 -0.95 -8.93
N GLY A 46 12.22 -0.62 -9.80
CA GLY A 46 11.83 -1.42 -10.97
C GLY A 46 13.02 -1.75 -11.87
N TRP A 47 13.85 -0.76 -12.18
CA TRP A 47 15.10 -1.00 -12.92
C TRP A 47 16.19 -1.72 -12.12
N ARG A 48 16.14 -1.68 -10.78
CA ARG A 48 17.11 -2.33 -9.87
C ARG A 48 16.65 -3.67 -9.30
N LEU A 49 15.52 -4.22 -9.72
CA LEU A 49 14.96 -5.48 -9.21
C LEU A 49 15.86 -6.71 -9.45
N ARG A 50 16.97 -6.56 -10.17
CA ARG A 50 17.97 -7.60 -10.43
C ARG A 50 18.82 -7.99 -9.20
N GLY A 51 18.66 -7.32 -8.05
CA GLY A 51 19.69 -7.28 -7.01
C GLY A 51 19.46 -8.04 -5.70
N ARG A 52 18.48 -7.68 -4.86
CA ARG A 52 18.40 -8.10 -3.44
C ARG A 52 16.97 -8.00 -2.91
N GLY A 53 16.58 -8.85 -1.95
CA GLY A 53 15.24 -8.86 -1.33
C GLY A 53 14.80 -7.48 -0.78
N LEU A 54 15.75 -6.65 -0.34
CA LEU A 54 15.51 -5.28 0.11
C LEU A 54 14.97 -4.36 -1.02
N ALA A 55 15.40 -4.53 -2.27
CA ALA A 55 14.90 -3.74 -3.39
C ALA A 55 13.44 -4.10 -3.74
N ALA A 56 13.08 -5.38 -3.64
CA ALA A 56 11.71 -5.84 -3.82
C ALA A 56 10.81 -5.36 -2.67
N PHE A 57 11.33 -5.34 -1.43
CA PHE A 57 10.65 -4.77 -0.27
C PHE A 57 10.37 -3.26 -0.45
N ILE A 58 11.35 -2.48 -0.87
CA ILE A 58 11.16 -1.05 -1.13
C ILE A 58 10.19 -0.81 -2.30
N PHE A 59 10.26 -1.62 -3.35
CA PHE A 59 9.35 -1.54 -4.49
C PHE A 59 7.89 -1.76 -4.06
N THR A 60 7.63 -2.78 -3.23
CA THR A 60 6.26 -3.09 -2.80
C THR A 60 5.71 -2.10 -1.78
N LEU A 61 6.56 -1.50 -0.94
CA LEU A 61 6.20 -0.41 -0.03
C LEU A 61 5.80 0.84 -0.84
N ALA A 62 6.67 1.27 -1.75
CA ALA A 62 6.41 2.41 -2.65
C ALA A 62 5.14 2.20 -3.51
N ALA A 63 4.90 0.98 -3.99
CA ALA A 63 3.67 0.62 -4.67
C ALA A 63 2.44 0.86 -3.79
N SER A 64 2.46 0.33 -2.56
CA SER A 64 1.34 0.44 -1.62
C SER A 64 1.06 1.90 -1.25
N ASP A 65 2.09 2.69 -0.94
CA ASP A 65 1.95 4.10 -0.58
C ASP A 65 1.41 4.96 -1.74
N PHE A 66 1.89 4.71 -2.96
CA PHE A 66 1.36 5.39 -4.16
C PHE A 66 -0.14 5.10 -4.36
N LEU A 67 -0.54 3.84 -4.19
CA LEU A 67 -1.91 3.39 -4.38
C LEU A 67 -2.84 3.90 -3.29
N PHE A 68 -2.37 3.93 -2.05
CA PHE A 68 -3.11 4.51 -0.93
C PHE A 68 -3.39 5.99 -1.16
N LEU A 69 -2.37 6.77 -1.54
CA LEU A 69 -2.54 8.20 -1.84
C LEU A 69 -3.46 8.44 -3.04
N ALA A 70 -3.35 7.62 -4.10
CA ALA A 70 -4.21 7.74 -5.28
C ALA A 70 -5.68 7.40 -4.97
N ASN A 71 -5.93 6.30 -4.23
CA ASN A 71 -7.27 5.91 -3.84
C ASN A 71 -7.90 6.93 -2.86
N SER A 72 -7.11 7.46 -1.94
CA SER A 72 -7.53 8.53 -1.03
C SER A 72 -7.92 9.80 -1.80
N GLY A 73 -7.10 10.24 -2.76
CA GLY A 73 -7.43 11.39 -3.61
C GLY A 73 -8.73 11.21 -4.40
N LEU A 74 -8.96 10.02 -4.95
CA LEU A 74 -10.21 9.69 -5.65
C LEU A 74 -11.43 9.69 -4.73
N GLN A 75 -11.28 9.19 -3.49
CA GLN A 75 -12.34 9.23 -2.47
C GLN A 75 -12.68 10.68 -2.05
N ILE A 76 -11.68 11.53 -1.85
CA ILE A 76 -11.91 12.94 -1.51
C ILE A 76 -12.65 13.63 -2.66
N TRP A 77 -12.24 13.34 -3.90
CA TRP A 77 -12.88 13.90 -5.09
C TRP A 77 -14.32 13.42 -5.27
N SER A 78 -14.60 12.14 -5.04
CA SER A 78 -15.94 11.55 -5.19
C SER A 78 -16.93 12.08 -4.15
N VAL A 79 -16.47 12.26 -2.91
CA VAL A 79 -17.26 12.87 -1.82
C VAL A 79 -17.53 14.35 -2.12
N ALA A 80 -16.54 15.08 -2.64
CA ALA A 80 -16.72 16.48 -3.03
C ALA A 80 -17.78 16.69 -4.13
N HIS A 81 -18.03 15.67 -4.95
CA HIS A 81 -19.06 15.69 -6.01
C HIS A 81 -20.36 14.96 -5.62
N GLY A 82 -20.56 14.66 -4.33
CA GLY A 82 -21.85 14.19 -3.82
C GLY A 82 -22.19 12.74 -4.18
N HIS A 83 -21.20 11.85 -4.30
CA HIS A 83 -21.37 10.42 -4.63
C HIS A 83 -21.98 10.10 -6.01
N LEU A 84 -22.41 11.10 -6.79
CA LEU A 84 -22.66 10.89 -8.20
C LEU A 84 -21.32 10.75 -8.92
N TRP A 85 -21.13 9.64 -9.63
CA TRP A 85 -19.99 9.40 -10.51
C TRP A 85 -20.03 10.32 -11.74
N ALA A 86 -19.91 11.63 -11.50
CA ALA A 86 -20.06 12.68 -12.50
C ALA A 86 -18.79 12.89 -13.35
N LEU A 87 -17.69 12.20 -13.04
CA LEU A 87 -16.41 12.38 -13.74
C LEU A 87 -16.20 11.47 -14.98
N GLY A 88 -17.23 10.72 -15.35
CA GLY A 88 -17.26 9.93 -16.58
C GLY A 88 -16.46 8.62 -16.53
N THR A 89 -16.40 7.95 -17.69
CA THR A 89 -15.69 6.67 -17.88
C THR A 89 -14.17 6.67 -17.61
N PRO A 90 -13.39 7.76 -17.72
CA PRO A 90 -11.94 7.68 -17.47
C PRO A 90 -11.62 7.46 -15.98
N LEU A 91 -12.34 8.11 -15.06
CA LEU A 91 -12.09 7.90 -13.63
C LEU A 91 -12.56 6.54 -13.12
N CYS A 92 -13.63 6.00 -13.71
CA CYS A 92 -14.04 4.61 -13.49
C CYS A 92 -12.89 3.64 -13.79
N ARG A 93 -12.31 3.76 -14.99
CA ARG A 93 -11.20 2.93 -15.42
C ARG A 93 -9.96 3.15 -14.55
N LEU A 94 -9.68 4.39 -14.17
CA LEU A 94 -8.57 4.69 -13.27
C LEU A 94 -8.75 4.05 -11.89
N HIS A 95 -9.95 4.13 -11.31
CA HIS A 95 -10.26 3.48 -10.04
C HIS A 95 -10.07 1.96 -10.14
N GLN A 96 -10.59 1.33 -11.19
CA GLN A 96 -10.44 -0.10 -11.43
C GLN A 96 -8.98 -0.51 -11.66
N PHE A 97 -8.20 0.34 -12.34
CA PHE A 97 -6.76 0.16 -12.54
C PHE A 97 -5.97 0.24 -11.22
N LEU A 98 -6.29 1.23 -10.37
CA LEU A 98 -5.69 1.37 -9.04
C LEU A 98 -6.05 0.19 -8.13
N TYR A 99 -7.28 -0.32 -8.22
CA TYR A 99 -7.69 -1.52 -7.50
C TYR A 99 -6.87 -2.74 -7.93
N GLY A 100 -6.66 -2.92 -9.23
CA GLY A 100 -5.81 -3.97 -9.79
C GLY A 100 -4.35 -3.84 -9.31
N LEU A 101 -3.78 -2.63 -9.37
CA LEU A 101 -2.44 -2.37 -8.84
C LEU A 101 -2.34 -2.64 -7.32
N GLY A 102 -3.39 -2.33 -6.56
CA GLY A 102 -3.53 -2.67 -5.13
C GLY A 102 -3.39 -4.17 -4.89
N TYR A 103 -4.15 -4.95 -5.65
CA TYR A 103 -4.07 -6.40 -5.62
C TYR A 103 -2.66 -6.93 -5.95
N TYR A 104 -2.05 -6.40 -7.02
CA TYR A 104 -0.68 -6.78 -7.38
C TYR A 104 0.35 -6.38 -6.31
N SER A 105 0.22 -5.21 -5.68
CA SER A 105 1.12 -4.81 -4.58
C SER A 105 1.05 -5.78 -3.40
N GLY A 106 -0.14 -6.32 -3.09
CA GLY A 106 -0.29 -7.38 -2.08
C GLY A 106 0.41 -8.67 -2.47
N LEU A 107 0.31 -9.08 -3.73
CA LEU A 107 1.02 -10.26 -4.25
C LEU A 107 2.56 -10.08 -4.19
N PHE A 108 3.06 -8.89 -4.49
CA PHE A 108 4.48 -8.57 -4.34
C PHE A 108 4.93 -8.57 -2.87
N LEU A 109 4.13 -8.03 -1.94
CA LEU A 109 4.38 -8.14 -0.50
C LEU A 109 4.47 -9.60 -0.06
N LEU A 110 3.52 -10.43 -0.44
CA LEU A 110 3.54 -11.87 -0.14
C LEU A 110 4.78 -12.55 -0.73
N ALA A 111 5.12 -12.23 -1.98
CA ALA A 111 6.30 -12.77 -2.64
C ALA A 111 7.60 -12.36 -1.91
N THR A 112 7.72 -11.11 -1.48
CA THR A 112 8.88 -10.62 -0.72
C THR A 112 9.01 -11.29 0.64
N ILE A 113 7.90 -11.43 1.39
CA ILE A 113 7.87 -12.14 2.67
C ILE A 113 8.28 -13.61 2.48
N SER A 114 7.74 -14.25 1.44
CA SER A 114 8.07 -15.64 1.11
C SER A 114 9.54 -15.80 0.74
N LEU A 115 10.08 -14.85 -0.03
CA LEU A 115 11.49 -14.84 -0.42
C LEU A 115 12.39 -14.63 0.80
N ASP A 116 12.06 -13.70 1.69
CA ASP A 116 12.81 -13.44 2.93
C ASP A 116 12.87 -14.68 3.82
N ARG A 117 11.73 -15.35 4.03
CA ARG A 117 11.67 -16.63 4.75
C ARG A 117 12.46 -17.73 4.06
N CYS A 118 12.35 -17.87 2.74
CA CYS A 118 13.15 -18.82 1.98
C CYS A 118 14.65 -18.53 2.10
N LEU A 119 15.08 -17.27 2.08
CA LEU A 119 16.49 -16.88 2.23
C LEU A 119 16.99 -17.16 3.65
N LEU A 120 16.20 -16.87 4.68
CA LEU A 120 16.53 -17.18 6.07
C LEU A 120 16.66 -18.68 6.32
N VAL A 121 15.83 -19.50 5.68
CA VAL A 121 15.92 -20.98 5.76
C VAL A 121 17.04 -21.53 4.88
N ALA A 122 17.25 -20.95 3.70
CA ALA A 122 18.29 -21.38 2.78
C ALA A 122 19.69 -20.98 3.28
N ALA A 123 19.88 -19.87 3.99
CA ALA A 123 21.17 -19.43 4.51
C ALA A 123 21.89 -20.48 5.39
N PRO A 124 21.26 -21.08 6.43
CA PRO A 124 21.89 -22.14 7.22
C PRO A 124 22.09 -23.43 6.42
N LEU A 125 21.20 -23.76 5.48
CA LEU A 125 21.38 -24.90 4.56
C LEU A 125 22.56 -24.68 3.62
N TRP A 126 22.72 -23.48 3.08
CA TRP A 126 23.83 -23.12 2.21
C TRP A 126 25.14 -23.15 2.98
N TYR A 127 25.15 -22.69 4.23
CA TYR A 127 26.31 -22.81 5.13
C TYR A 127 26.63 -24.27 5.49
N ARG A 128 25.61 -25.10 5.74
CA ARG A 128 25.77 -26.55 5.97
C ARG A 128 26.30 -27.29 4.73
N CYS A 129 25.76 -27.03 3.55
CA CYS A 129 26.16 -27.66 2.30
C CYS A 129 27.50 -27.14 1.76
N ARG A 130 27.88 -25.89 2.09
CA ARG A 130 29.22 -25.35 1.77
C ARG A 130 30.29 -25.69 2.77
N ARG A 131 29.95 -26.28 3.93
CA ARG A 131 30.96 -26.86 4.81
C ARG A 131 31.38 -28.17 4.15
N PRO A 132 32.57 -28.28 3.52
CA PRO A 132 33.07 -29.60 3.20
C PRO A 132 33.18 -30.32 4.54
N THR A 133 32.46 -31.42 4.69
CA THR A 133 32.79 -32.46 5.65
C THR A 133 34.19 -32.95 5.27
N ARG A 134 35.23 -32.19 5.67
CA ARG A 134 36.54 -32.77 5.84
C ARG A 134 36.40 -33.72 7.02
N LEU A 135 36.33 -35.00 6.65
CA LEU A 135 36.56 -36.21 7.43
C LEU A 135 37.60 -35.99 8.55
N PRO A 136 37.47 -36.69 9.68
CA PRO A 136 37.88 -38.10 9.75
C PRO A 136 36.74 -39.12 9.75
#